data_AF-A0A4R6RGC2-F1
#
_entry.id   AF-A0A4R6RGC2-F1
#
_cell.length_a   1.000
_cell.length_b   1.000
_cell.length_c   1.000
_cell.angle_alpha   90.00
_cell.angle_beta   90.00
_cell.angle_gamma   90.00
#
_symmetry.space_group_name_H-M   'P 1'
#
loop_
_entity.id
_entity.type
_entity.pdbx_description
1 polymer ?
#
loop_
_entity_poly.entity_id
_entity_poly.type
_entity_poly.pdbx_seq_one_letter_code
_entity_poly.pdbx_strand_id
1 'polypeptide(L)'
;MRRPPLRLVLFAVAAVLAAVAAAGPTERRVVDTVDVMLAVDVTGSMNARDYDDAGVPESRLAHLRRLLPAFVAGLTCGSRVGLSIFTERRSFVLFEPIEVCATYPVIAAAIANLDWRMAWEGDSRVADGLHHALGLAAARDYDLVFLSDGQEAPPLPWSGGPPFEGAKGTVRGLVVGVGGTVPVPIPKFDDRGREAGFYTMEDIPQESRVGPPPPGAENRPGWHPRNNPFGEMPAGTEHLAVLREDHLVRLADETGLAYARLGTPAELVEAVSAAARPHPVETVVDRAPLAGAAALVLAGLAVARLAFAGVAAALRPTAAALRGPWRPPATRSPTVRPSAAVSAPSEVSS
;
A
#
# COMPACT_ATOMS: atom_id res chain seq x y z
N MET A 1 57.04 -9.50 15.43
CA MET A 1 56.07 -9.43 14.31
C MET A 1 55.29 -8.13 14.42
N ARG A 2 55.35 -7.24 13.42
CA ARG A 2 54.55 -5.99 13.41
C ARG A 2 53.09 -6.35 13.11
N ARG A 3 52.16 -5.94 13.98
CA ARG A 3 50.72 -6.09 13.72
C ARG A 3 50.36 -5.26 12.47
N PRO A 4 49.56 -5.80 11.53
CA PRO A 4 49.14 -5.03 10.36
C PRO A 4 48.35 -3.79 10.80
N PRO A 5 48.45 -2.67 10.06
CA PRO A 5 47.70 -1.48 10.41
C PRO A 5 46.20 -1.79 10.26
N LEU A 6 45.40 -1.42 11.28
CA LEU A 6 43.97 -1.72 11.37
C LEU A 6 43.20 -1.42 10.08
N ARG A 7 43.58 -0.37 9.35
CA ARG A 7 43.02 0.00 8.03
C ARG A 7 43.12 -1.11 6.97
N LEU A 8 44.25 -1.81 6.94
CA LEU A 8 44.52 -2.84 5.95
C LEU A 8 43.75 -4.12 6.30
N VAL A 9 43.53 -4.34 7.60
CA VAL A 9 42.58 -5.36 8.09
C VAL A 9 41.15 -5.00 7.69
N LEU A 10 40.71 -3.74 7.85
CA LEU A 10 39.36 -3.31 7.46
C LEU A 10 39.10 -3.47 5.95
N PHE A 11 40.04 -3.04 5.10
CA PHE A 11 39.91 -3.23 3.65
C PHE A 11 39.96 -4.71 3.24
N ALA A 12 40.80 -5.52 3.89
CA ALA A 12 40.84 -6.96 3.62
C ALA A 12 39.51 -7.64 3.99
N VAL A 13 38.93 -7.32 5.15
CA VAL A 13 37.63 -7.86 5.56
C VAL A 13 36.51 -7.35 4.63
N ALA A 14 36.53 -6.07 4.24
CA ALA A 14 35.58 -5.53 3.28
C ALA A 14 35.66 -6.24 1.92
N ALA A 15 36.87 -6.50 1.42
CA ALA A 15 37.07 -7.22 0.17
C ALA A 15 36.58 -8.68 0.25
N VAL A 16 36.80 -9.36 1.38
CA VAL A 16 36.25 -10.71 1.60
C VAL A 16 34.73 -10.68 1.65
N LEU A 17 34.12 -9.74 2.36
CA LEU A 17 32.64 -9.61 2.40
C LEU A 17 32.05 -9.25 1.04
N ALA A 18 32.73 -8.42 0.25
CA ALA A 18 32.33 -8.13 -1.13
C ALA A 18 32.43 -9.37 -2.03
N ALA A 19 33.47 -10.19 -1.86
CA ALA A 19 33.60 -11.47 -2.56
C ALA A 19 32.51 -12.47 -2.14
N VAL A 20 32.17 -12.53 -0.86
CA VAL A 20 31.04 -13.32 -0.35
C VAL A 20 29.73 -12.82 -0.94
N ALA A 21 29.49 -11.51 -0.99
CA ALA A 21 28.30 -10.94 -1.63
C ALA A 21 28.23 -11.32 -3.12
N ALA A 22 29.35 -11.22 -3.84
CA ALA A 22 29.43 -11.61 -5.25
C ALA A 22 29.18 -13.11 -5.50
N ALA A 23 29.44 -13.96 -4.51
CA ALA A 23 29.17 -15.39 -4.59
C ALA A 23 27.68 -15.75 -4.41
N GLY A 24 26.83 -14.80 -4.02
CA GLY A 24 25.38 -15.00 -3.92
C GLY A 24 24.94 -16.05 -2.89
N PRO A 25 25.36 -15.96 -1.61
CA PRO A 25 24.93 -16.91 -0.59
C PRO A 25 23.41 -16.84 -0.45
N THR A 26 22.77 -17.98 -0.67
CA THR A 26 21.34 -18.13 -0.52
C THR A 26 21.03 -19.06 0.64
N GLU A 27 19.94 -18.77 1.33
CA GLU A 27 19.44 -19.61 2.42
C GLU A 27 18.02 -20.05 2.10
N ARG A 28 17.74 -21.35 2.26
CA ARG A 28 16.39 -21.89 2.17
C ARG A 28 15.68 -21.62 3.47
N ARG A 29 14.55 -20.92 3.42
CA ARG A 29 13.71 -20.66 4.59
C ARG A 29 12.26 -20.97 4.24
N VAL A 30 11.57 -21.62 5.17
CA VAL A 30 10.10 -21.72 5.11
C VAL A 30 9.53 -20.43 5.67
N VAL A 31 8.70 -19.76 4.89
CA VAL A 31 8.00 -18.54 5.33
C VAL A 31 6.52 -18.74 5.06
N ASP A 32 5.69 -18.29 6.01
CA ASP A 32 4.25 -18.30 5.84
C ASP A 32 3.85 -17.22 4.82
N THR A 33 3.12 -17.64 3.80
CA THR A 33 2.56 -16.78 2.74
C THR A 33 1.05 -16.90 2.71
N VAL A 34 0.38 -16.12 1.88
CA VAL A 34 -1.08 -16.17 1.69
C VAL A 34 -1.43 -16.43 0.22
N ASP A 35 -2.56 -17.09 -0.01
CA ASP A 35 -3.14 -17.29 -1.35
C ASP A 35 -4.56 -16.71 -1.36
N VAL A 36 -4.70 -15.47 -1.84
CA VAL A 36 -5.93 -14.67 -1.67
C VAL A 36 -6.47 -14.12 -2.99
N MET A 37 -7.78 -14.09 -3.11
CA MET A 37 -8.51 -13.39 -4.16
C MET A 37 -9.06 -12.07 -3.61
N LEU A 38 -8.65 -10.95 -4.22
CA LEU A 38 -9.28 -9.66 -3.94
C LEU A 38 -10.57 -9.56 -4.75
N ALA A 39 -11.72 -9.47 -4.09
CA ALA A 39 -13.02 -9.21 -4.70
C ALA A 39 -13.42 -7.77 -4.41
N VAL A 40 -13.19 -6.89 -5.39
CA VAL A 40 -13.42 -5.45 -5.25
C VAL A 40 -14.81 -5.08 -5.74
N ASP A 41 -15.61 -4.49 -4.87
CA ASP A 41 -16.87 -3.85 -5.23
C ASP A 41 -16.62 -2.68 -6.19
N VAL A 42 -17.27 -2.71 -7.35
CA VAL A 42 -17.21 -1.64 -8.37
C VAL A 42 -18.58 -1.00 -8.61
N THR A 43 -19.54 -1.23 -7.72
CA THR A 43 -20.92 -0.70 -7.81
C THR A 43 -20.98 0.82 -7.61
N GLY A 44 -22.15 1.41 -7.87
CA GLY A 44 -22.32 2.86 -7.91
C GLY A 44 -21.92 3.59 -6.62
N SER A 45 -22.21 3.01 -5.44
CA SER A 45 -21.86 3.60 -4.14
C SER A 45 -20.34 3.68 -3.91
N MET A 46 -19.54 2.86 -4.61
CA MET A 46 -18.08 2.93 -4.58
C MET A 46 -17.51 4.17 -5.30
N ASN A 47 -18.35 4.93 -6.01
CA ASN A 47 -17.99 6.25 -6.55
C ASN A 47 -18.21 7.40 -5.55
N ALA A 48 -18.82 7.14 -4.39
CA ALA A 48 -19.01 8.13 -3.34
C ALA A 48 -17.67 8.67 -2.83
N ARG A 49 -17.59 9.98 -2.61
CA ARG A 49 -16.36 10.71 -2.28
C ARG A 49 -16.26 11.02 -0.79
N ASP A 50 -15.94 10.01 0.00
CA ASP A 50 -15.77 10.09 1.47
C ASP A 50 -14.36 9.77 1.98
N TYR A 51 -13.42 9.56 1.06
CA TYR A 51 -11.99 9.57 1.34
C TYR A 51 -11.35 10.91 0.95
N ASP A 52 -10.11 11.12 1.39
CA ASP A 52 -9.31 12.30 1.07
C ASP A 52 -7.95 11.87 0.53
N ASP A 53 -7.50 12.57 -0.51
CA ASP A 53 -6.13 12.51 -1.02
C ASP A 53 -5.54 13.92 -1.06
N ALA A 54 -4.71 14.24 -0.06
CA ALA A 54 -4.05 15.54 0.05
C ALA A 54 -5.02 16.74 -0.02
N GLY A 55 -6.19 16.65 0.63
CA GLY A 55 -7.22 17.67 0.65
C GLY A 55 -8.21 17.62 -0.52
N VAL A 56 -8.09 16.63 -1.41
CA VAL A 56 -9.02 16.41 -2.53
C VAL A 56 -9.97 15.26 -2.19
N PRO A 57 -11.30 15.49 -2.21
CA PRO A 57 -12.27 14.41 -2.02
C PRO A 57 -12.08 13.30 -3.05
N GLU A 58 -11.99 12.08 -2.56
CA GLU A 58 -11.67 10.91 -3.33
C GLU A 58 -12.76 9.85 -3.21
N SER A 59 -13.08 9.19 -4.33
CA SER A 59 -14.00 8.05 -4.29
C SER A 59 -13.42 6.82 -3.59
N ARG A 60 -14.29 6.01 -2.99
CA ARG A 60 -13.94 4.71 -2.38
C ARG A 60 -13.15 3.81 -3.33
N LEU A 61 -13.58 3.68 -4.58
CA LEU A 61 -12.87 2.88 -5.58
C LEU A 61 -11.50 3.47 -5.92
N ALA A 62 -11.39 4.79 -6.07
CA ALA A 62 -10.10 5.43 -6.33
C ALA A 62 -9.11 5.21 -5.17
N HIS A 63 -9.62 5.28 -3.93
CA HIS A 63 -8.84 5.01 -2.73
C HIS A 63 -8.27 3.60 -2.72
N LEU A 64 -9.09 2.60 -3.06
CA LEU A 64 -8.66 1.21 -3.20
C LEU A 64 -7.56 1.05 -4.27
N ARG A 65 -7.68 1.71 -5.43
CA ARG A 65 -6.64 1.63 -6.48
C ARG A 65 -5.28 2.14 -6.03
N ARG A 66 -5.22 3.09 -5.09
CA ARG A 66 -3.96 3.56 -4.50
C ARG A 66 -3.47 2.68 -3.36
N LEU A 67 -4.37 2.21 -2.50
CA LEU A 67 -4.03 1.44 -1.30
C LEU A 67 -3.60 0.02 -1.64
N LEU A 68 -4.35 -0.67 -2.51
CA LEU A 68 -4.16 -2.09 -2.79
C LEU A 68 -2.79 -2.43 -3.39
N PRO A 69 -2.16 -1.63 -4.29
CA PRO A 69 -0.80 -1.90 -4.73
C PRO A 69 0.22 -1.87 -3.58
N ALA A 70 0.06 -0.93 -2.62
CA ALA A 70 0.92 -0.87 -1.44
C ALA A 70 0.68 -2.04 -0.48
N PHE A 71 -0.58 -2.50 -0.36
CA PHE A 71 -0.91 -3.73 0.37
C PHE A 71 -0.23 -4.95 -0.28
N VAL A 72 -0.35 -5.12 -1.60
CA VAL A 72 0.27 -6.22 -2.34
C VAL A 72 1.79 -6.18 -2.17
N ALA A 73 2.41 -5.00 -2.25
CA ALA A 73 3.85 -4.83 -2.01
C ALA A 73 4.29 -5.18 -0.58
N GLY A 74 3.38 -5.08 0.39
CA GLY A 74 3.62 -5.42 1.79
C GLY A 74 3.49 -6.92 2.12
N LEU A 75 2.97 -7.74 1.20
CA LEU A 75 2.88 -9.18 1.39
C LEU A 75 4.26 -9.86 1.27
N THR A 76 4.43 -10.95 2.01
CA THR A 76 5.63 -11.80 1.92
C THR A 76 5.77 -12.38 0.51
N CYS A 77 6.96 -12.28 -0.10
CA CYS A 77 7.23 -12.94 -1.38
C CYS A 77 6.94 -14.45 -1.33
N GLY A 78 6.35 -14.99 -2.40
CA GLY A 78 5.74 -16.32 -2.44
C GLY A 78 4.23 -16.29 -2.22
N SER A 79 3.68 -15.21 -1.64
CA SER A 79 2.23 -15.01 -1.59
C SER A 79 1.65 -14.88 -3.00
N ARG A 80 0.40 -15.32 -3.16
CA ARG A 80 -0.33 -15.27 -4.41
C ARG A 80 -1.55 -14.38 -4.23
N VAL A 81 -1.75 -13.48 -5.20
CA VAL A 81 -2.88 -12.54 -5.20
C VAL A 81 -3.61 -12.66 -6.52
N GLY A 82 -4.91 -12.89 -6.46
CA GLY A 82 -5.84 -12.82 -7.57
C GLY A 82 -6.65 -11.53 -7.52
N LEU A 83 -7.28 -11.17 -8.64
CA LEU A 83 -8.19 -10.03 -8.70
C LEU A 83 -9.51 -10.44 -9.33
N SER A 84 -10.59 -10.03 -8.68
CA SER A 84 -11.96 -10.15 -9.14
C SER A 84 -12.72 -8.87 -8.82
N ILE A 85 -13.78 -8.63 -9.58
CA ILE A 85 -14.71 -7.52 -9.33
C ILE A 85 -16.06 -8.07 -8.90
N PHE A 86 -16.75 -7.34 -8.03
CA PHE A 86 -18.14 -7.58 -7.68
C PHE A 86 -19.04 -6.49 -8.28
N THR A 87 -20.11 -6.90 -8.94
CA THR A 87 -21.16 -6.03 -9.49
C THR A 87 -22.45 -6.82 -9.64
N GLU A 88 -23.60 -6.14 -9.53
CA GLU A 88 -24.92 -6.76 -9.46
C GLU A 88 -24.96 -7.78 -8.32
N ARG A 89 -24.86 -9.08 -8.62
CA ARG A 89 -24.97 -10.19 -7.66
C ARG A 89 -23.86 -11.22 -7.81
N ARG A 90 -22.79 -10.91 -8.56
CA ARG A 90 -21.76 -11.87 -8.93
C ARG A 90 -20.37 -11.28 -8.81
N SER A 91 -19.41 -12.15 -8.53
CA SER A 91 -17.99 -11.84 -8.67
C SER A 91 -17.45 -12.42 -9.96
N PHE A 92 -16.70 -11.60 -10.71
CA PHE A 92 -16.04 -11.97 -11.95
C PHE A 92 -14.53 -11.96 -11.76
N VAL A 93 -13.88 -13.11 -11.98
CA VAL A 93 -12.43 -13.25 -11.83
C VAL A 93 -11.73 -12.63 -13.05
N LEU A 94 -10.90 -11.62 -12.81
CA LEU A 94 -10.05 -11.02 -13.84
C LEU A 94 -8.80 -11.88 -14.07
N PHE A 95 -8.18 -12.34 -12.99
CA PHE A 95 -7.12 -13.35 -13.02
C PHE A 95 -7.06 -14.11 -11.69
N GLU A 96 -6.69 -15.39 -11.78
CA GLU A 96 -6.49 -16.27 -10.64
C GLU A 96 -5.22 -15.89 -9.86
N PRO A 97 -5.07 -16.29 -8.58
CA PRO A 97 -3.93 -15.90 -7.79
C PRO A 97 -2.58 -16.25 -8.43
N ILE A 98 -1.74 -15.22 -8.63
CA ILE A 98 -0.37 -15.32 -9.18
C ILE A 98 0.64 -14.77 -8.18
N GLU A 99 1.88 -15.25 -8.25
CA GLU A 99 2.91 -14.90 -7.27
C GLU A 99 3.27 -13.41 -7.33
N VAL A 100 3.24 -12.79 -6.15
CA VAL A 100 3.32 -11.34 -5.97
C VAL A 100 4.65 -10.76 -6.43
N CYS A 101 5.79 -11.25 -5.95
CA CYS A 101 7.07 -10.60 -6.21
C CYS A 101 7.55 -10.74 -7.66
N ALA A 102 7.26 -11.86 -8.31
CA ALA A 102 7.55 -12.11 -9.72
C ALA A 102 6.62 -11.32 -10.66
N THR A 103 5.38 -11.03 -10.21
CA THR A 103 4.33 -10.49 -11.08
C THR A 103 3.75 -9.16 -10.60
N TYR A 104 4.41 -8.49 -9.65
CA TYR A 104 3.95 -7.26 -9.03
C TYR A 104 3.53 -6.18 -10.03
N PRO A 105 4.31 -5.86 -11.09
CA PRO A 105 3.92 -4.82 -12.04
C PRO A 105 2.59 -5.10 -12.74
N VAL A 106 2.28 -6.37 -13.01
CA VAL A 106 1.02 -6.78 -13.66
C VAL A 106 -0.15 -6.67 -12.69
N ILE A 107 0.02 -7.15 -11.45
CA ILE A 107 -1.01 -7.05 -10.40
C ILE A 107 -1.32 -5.57 -10.12
N ALA A 108 -0.29 -4.76 -9.90
CA ALA A 108 -0.44 -3.33 -9.65
C ALA A 108 -1.11 -2.60 -10.82
N ALA A 109 -0.75 -2.92 -12.06
CA ALA A 109 -1.37 -2.34 -13.24
C ALA A 109 -2.85 -2.74 -13.37
N ALA A 110 -3.20 -4.01 -13.10
CA ALA A 110 -4.59 -4.46 -13.14
C ALA A 110 -5.44 -3.74 -12.08
N ILE A 111 -4.93 -3.60 -10.85
CA ILE A 111 -5.59 -2.85 -9.77
C ILE A 111 -5.76 -1.37 -10.17
N ALA A 112 -4.72 -0.74 -10.72
CA ALA A 112 -4.76 0.65 -11.13
C ALA A 112 -5.80 0.94 -12.23
N ASN A 113 -6.15 -0.08 -13.03
CA ASN A 113 -7.14 0.02 -14.10
C ASN A 113 -8.56 -0.44 -13.67
N LEU A 114 -8.79 -0.73 -12.39
CA LEU A 114 -10.15 -0.91 -11.89
C LEU A 114 -10.96 0.37 -12.13
N ASP A 115 -12.16 0.18 -12.65
CA ASP A 115 -13.04 1.25 -13.06
C ASP A 115 -14.48 0.83 -12.81
N TRP A 116 -15.31 1.78 -12.36
CA TRP A 116 -16.73 1.53 -12.10
C TRP A 116 -17.48 1.11 -13.37
N ARG A 117 -16.98 1.47 -14.55
CA ARG A 117 -17.55 1.06 -15.86
C ARG A 117 -17.37 -0.42 -16.16
N MET A 118 -16.64 -1.16 -15.32
CA MET A 118 -16.59 -2.62 -15.36
C MET A 118 -17.87 -3.25 -14.80
N ALA A 119 -18.69 -2.48 -14.07
CA ALA A 119 -20.04 -2.88 -13.67
C ALA A 119 -20.94 -3.00 -14.90
N TRP A 120 -21.66 -4.12 -15.03
CA TRP A 120 -22.60 -4.34 -16.14
C TRP A 120 -24.04 -3.93 -15.79
N GLU A 121 -24.35 -3.71 -14.51
CA GLU A 121 -25.64 -3.28 -14.00
C GLU A 121 -25.46 -2.35 -12.80
N GLY A 122 -26.46 -1.48 -12.55
CA GLY A 122 -26.45 -0.52 -11.44
C GLY A 122 -26.83 -1.09 -10.07
N ASP A 123 -27.30 -2.33 -10.02
CA ASP A 123 -27.63 -3.03 -8.78
C ASP A 123 -26.36 -3.39 -7.98
N SER A 124 -26.52 -3.46 -6.66
CA SER A 124 -25.53 -3.91 -5.68
C SER A 124 -26.20 -4.90 -4.73
N ARG A 125 -26.08 -6.19 -5.01
CA ARG A 125 -26.57 -7.29 -4.18
C ARG A 125 -25.40 -7.90 -3.41
N VAL A 126 -24.94 -7.22 -2.38
CA VAL A 126 -23.67 -7.49 -1.68
C VAL A 126 -23.65 -8.89 -1.08
N ALA A 127 -24.75 -9.31 -0.42
CA ALA A 127 -24.88 -10.65 0.15
C ALA A 127 -24.73 -11.74 -0.92
N ASP A 128 -25.48 -11.64 -2.03
CA ASP A 128 -25.38 -12.60 -3.14
C ASP A 128 -23.99 -12.58 -3.78
N GLY A 129 -23.40 -11.39 -3.95
CA GLY A 129 -22.04 -11.21 -4.46
C GLY A 129 -20.99 -11.92 -3.63
N LEU A 130 -21.03 -11.73 -2.30
CA LEU A 130 -20.14 -12.40 -1.36
C LEU A 130 -20.34 -13.92 -1.42
N HIS A 131 -21.58 -14.41 -1.41
CA HIS A 131 -21.87 -15.84 -1.53
C HIS A 131 -21.32 -16.43 -2.83
N HIS A 132 -21.46 -15.72 -3.94
CA HIS A 132 -20.89 -16.11 -5.23
C HIS A 132 -19.35 -16.13 -5.19
N ALA A 133 -18.72 -15.11 -4.60
CA ALA A 133 -17.26 -15.04 -4.44
C ALA A 133 -16.72 -16.22 -3.63
N LEU A 134 -17.40 -16.58 -2.53
CA LEU A 134 -17.08 -17.73 -1.69
C LEU A 134 -17.20 -19.05 -2.46
N GLY A 135 -18.23 -19.20 -3.31
CA GLY A 135 -18.38 -20.36 -4.18
C GLY A 135 -17.21 -20.52 -5.15
N LEU A 136 -16.76 -19.43 -5.77
CA LEU A 136 -15.58 -19.43 -6.65
C LEU A 136 -14.30 -19.78 -5.89
N ALA A 137 -14.13 -19.21 -4.69
CA ALA A 137 -12.98 -19.45 -3.82
C ALA A 137 -12.89 -20.90 -3.37
N ALA A 138 -14.00 -21.47 -2.92
CA ALA A 138 -14.07 -22.89 -2.54
C ALA A 138 -13.74 -23.82 -3.71
N ALA A 139 -14.19 -23.49 -4.92
CA ALA A 139 -13.95 -24.33 -6.10
C ALA A 139 -12.48 -24.37 -6.55
N ARG A 140 -11.67 -23.37 -6.16
CA ARG A 140 -10.28 -23.20 -6.60
C ARG A 140 -9.27 -23.16 -5.46
N ASP A 141 -9.73 -23.37 -4.23
CA ASP A 141 -8.94 -23.50 -3.01
C ASP A 141 -8.09 -22.27 -2.64
N TYR A 142 -8.60 -21.07 -2.87
CA TYR A 142 -7.99 -19.82 -2.39
C TYR A 142 -8.85 -19.17 -1.30
N ASP A 143 -8.24 -18.25 -0.53
CA ASP A 143 -8.95 -17.44 0.45
C ASP A 143 -9.50 -16.16 -0.16
N LEU A 144 -10.48 -15.54 0.50
CA LEU A 144 -11.21 -14.40 -0.05
C LEU A 144 -10.95 -13.12 0.75
N VAL A 145 -10.62 -12.03 0.06
CA VAL A 145 -10.67 -10.67 0.63
C VAL A 145 -11.74 -9.89 -0.14
N PHE A 146 -12.91 -9.71 0.46
CA PHE A 146 -14.05 -9.05 -0.16
C PHE A 146 -14.16 -7.60 0.31
N LEU A 147 -14.01 -6.63 -0.60
CA LEU A 147 -13.95 -5.19 -0.28
C LEU A 147 -15.20 -4.49 -0.78
N SER A 148 -16.04 -4.01 0.14
CA SER A 148 -17.32 -3.35 -0.19
C SER A 148 -17.70 -2.36 0.90
N ASP A 149 -18.59 -1.42 0.59
CA ASP A 149 -19.24 -0.57 1.58
C ASP A 149 -20.48 -1.22 2.22
N GLY A 150 -20.92 -2.38 1.72
CA GLY A 150 -22.05 -3.12 2.23
C GLY A 150 -23.42 -2.55 1.87
N GLN A 151 -23.49 -1.55 0.98
CA GLN A 151 -24.75 -0.94 0.58
C GLN A 151 -25.47 -1.80 -0.47
N GLU A 152 -26.67 -2.24 -0.10
CA GLU A 152 -27.55 -3.05 -0.92
C GLU A 152 -28.46 -2.14 -1.77
N ALA A 153 -28.44 -2.32 -3.09
CA ALA A 153 -29.25 -1.61 -4.07
C ALA A 153 -29.88 -2.62 -5.04
N PRO A 154 -31.20 -2.85 -5.01
CA PRO A 154 -32.17 -2.26 -4.07
C PRO A 154 -31.94 -2.69 -2.61
N PRO A 155 -32.48 -1.97 -1.62
CA PRO A 155 -32.37 -2.35 -0.22
C PRO A 155 -32.91 -3.77 0.04
N LEU A 156 -32.34 -4.44 1.04
CA LEU A 156 -32.79 -5.77 1.45
C LEU A 156 -34.24 -5.74 1.96
N PRO A 157 -35.02 -6.81 1.72
CA PRO A 157 -36.29 -7.02 2.38
C PRO A 157 -36.18 -6.88 3.89
N TRP A 158 -37.24 -6.39 4.55
CA TRP A 158 -37.31 -6.35 6.01
C TRP A 158 -37.11 -7.74 6.65
N SER A 159 -37.50 -8.81 5.94
CA SER A 159 -37.27 -10.19 6.37
C SER A 159 -35.80 -10.62 6.38
N GLY A 160 -34.89 -9.79 5.89
CA GLY A 160 -33.47 -10.09 5.75
C GLY A 160 -33.06 -10.42 4.31
N GLY A 161 -31.75 -10.58 4.14
CA GLY A 161 -31.14 -10.99 2.87
C GLY A 161 -31.24 -12.49 2.59
N PRO A 162 -30.73 -12.94 1.43
CA PRO A 162 -30.66 -14.35 1.11
C PRO A 162 -29.79 -15.10 2.14
N PRO A 163 -30.20 -16.30 2.61
CA PRO A 163 -29.37 -17.07 3.52
C PRO A 163 -28.11 -17.57 2.82
N PHE A 164 -27.01 -17.68 3.57
CA PHE A 164 -25.81 -18.38 3.07
C PHE A 164 -26.07 -19.90 3.03
N GLU A 165 -26.13 -20.46 1.82
CA GLU A 165 -26.35 -21.90 1.61
C GLU A 165 -25.06 -22.74 1.70
N GLY A 166 -23.89 -22.09 1.75
CA GLY A 166 -22.60 -22.75 1.85
C GLY A 166 -22.25 -23.19 3.28
N ALA A 167 -21.24 -24.04 3.40
CA ALA A 167 -20.72 -24.43 4.71
C ALA A 167 -19.83 -23.32 5.29
N LYS A 168 -20.27 -22.75 6.42
CA LYS A 168 -19.55 -21.70 7.17
C LYS A 168 -18.09 -22.09 7.43
N GLY A 169 -17.16 -21.18 7.13
CA GLY A 169 -15.72 -21.36 7.35
C GLY A 169 -15.00 -22.29 6.37
N THR A 170 -15.67 -22.75 5.30
CA THR A 170 -15.02 -23.53 4.22
C THR A 170 -13.92 -22.74 3.53
N VAL A 171 -14.18 -21.45 3.29
CA VAL A 171 -13.22 -20.48 2.77
C VAL A 171 -12.84 -19.56 3.92
N ARG A 172 -11.54 -19.30 4.07
CA ARG A 172 -11.04 -18.32 5.04
C ARG A 172 -10.82 -16.97 4.36
N GLY A 173 -10.60 -15.95 5.18
CA GLY A 173 -10.29 -14.61 4.68
C GLY A 173 -11.13 -13.55 5.39
N LEU A 174 -11.35 -12.45 4.69
CA LEU A 174 -11.69 -11.17 5.29
C LEU A 174 -12.76 -10.43 4.47
N VAL A 175 -13.80 -9.94 5.12
CA VAL A 175 -14.66 -8.88 4.60
C VAL A 175 -14.08 -7.55 5.06
N VAL A 176 -13.85 -6.64 4.12
CA VAL A 176 -13.24 -5.33 4.35
C VAL A 176 -14.27 -4.24 4.10
N GLY A 177 -14.62 -3.51 5.15
CA GLY A 177 -15.53 -2.36 5.07
C GLY A 177 -14.85 -1.13 4.48
N VAL A 178 -15.34 -0.66 3.33
CA VAL A 178 -14.81 0.50 2.61
C VAL A 178 -15.75 1.70 2.75
N GLY A 179 -15.20 2.86 3.13
CA GLY A 179 -15.95 4.11 3.24
C GLY A 179 -16.11 4.66 4.67
N GLY A 180 -16.75 5.81 4.73
CA GLY A 180 -17.03 6.58 5.92
C GLY A 180 -18.36 6.22 6.59
N THR A 181 -18.50 6.62 7.85
CA THR A 181 -19.75 6.50 8.63
C THR A 181 -20.67 7.72 8.47
N VAL A 182 -20.19 8.76 7.77
CA VAL A 182 -20.96 9.95 7.46
C VAL A 182 -21.59 9.76 6.07
N PRO A 183 -22.92 9.90 5.93
CA PRO A 183 -23.58 9.81 4.63
C PRO A 183 -23.08 10.87 3.65
N VAL A 184 -22.75 10.45 2.43
CA VAL A 184 -22.32 11.34 1.34
C VAL A 184 -23.13 11.08 0.06
N PRO A 185 -23.31 12.08 -0.81
CA PRO A 185 -24.03 11.88 -2.07
C PRO A 185 -23.35 10.88 -3.02
N ILE A 186 -24.14 10.07 -3.72
CA ILE A 186 -23.65 9.13 -4.75
C ILE A 186 -23.66 9.84 -6.11
N PRO A 187 -22.52 9.98 -6.80
CA PRO A 187 -22.48 10.57 -8.14
C PRO A 187 -23.25 9.74 -9.17
N LYS A 188 -23.95 10.43 -10.06
CA LYS A 188 -24.57 9.86 -11.28
C LYS A 188 -23.66 10.07 -12.46
N PHE A 189 -23.69 9.14 -13.41
CA PHE A 189 -22.99 9.27 -14.68
C PHE A 189 -23.98 9.14 -15.84
N ASP A 190 -23.73 9.89 -16.92
CA ASP A 190 -24.48 9.79 -18.17
C ASP A 190 -24.01 8.60 -19.03
N ASP A 191 -24.66 8.42 -20.19
CA ASP A 191 -24.35 7.39 -21.18
C ASP A 191 -22.92 7.46 -21.75
N ARG A 192 -22.22 8.58 -21.54
CA ARG A 192 -20.83 8.80 -21.94
C ARG A 192 -19.85 8.70 -20.76
N GLY A 193 -20.34 8.32 -19.58
CA GLY A 193 -19.53 8.21 -18.36
C GLY A 193 -19.12 9.55 -17.75
N ARG A 194 -19.80 10.65 -18.11
CA ARG A 194 -19.56 11.97 -17.51
C ARG A 194 -20.47 12.14 -16.30
N GLU A 195 -19.95 12.79 -15.26
CA GLU A 195 -20.74 13.08 -14.07
C GLU A 195 -21.94 13.97 -14.43
N ALA A 196 -23.14 13.52 -14.07
CA ALA A 196 -24.43 14.13 -14.41
C ALA A 196 -25.17 14.66 -13.16
N GLY A 197 -24.48 14.76 -12.02
CA GLY A 197 -25.03 15.18 -10.74
C GLY A 197 -25.01 14.04 -9.70
N PHE A 198 -25.98 14.03 -8.80
CA PHE A 198 -26.09 13.06 -7.71
C PHE A 198 -27.47 12.41 -7.68
N TYR A 199 -27.56 11.22 -7.07
CA TYR A 199 -28.84 10.59 -6.75
C TYR A 199 -29.59 11.38 -5.67
N THR A 200 -30.89 11.53 -5.89
CA THR A 200 -31.87 12.08 -4.96
C THR A 200 -32.79 10.96 -4.47
N MET A 201 -33.61 11.28 -3.48
CA MET A 201 -34.54 10.33 -2.87
C MET A 201 -35.54 9.74 -3.88
N GLU A 202 -35.89 10.51 -4.91
CA GLU A 202 -36.85 10.13 -5.95
C GLU A 202 -36.24 9.20 -7.01
N ASP A 203 -34.91 9.19 -7.15
CA ASP A 203 -34.24 8.37 -8.16
C ASP A 203 -34.09 6.90 -7.74
N ILE A 204 -34.10 6.62 -6.44
CA ILE A 204 -33.80 5.29 -5.89
C ILE A 204 -34.91 4.86 -4.92
N PRO A 205 -35.35 3.60 -4.95
CA PRO A 205 -36.22 3.05 -3.92
C PRO A 205 -35.59 3.16 -2.53
N GLN A 206 -36.33 3.71 -1.56
CA GLN A 206 -35.85 3.91 -0.19
C GLN A 206 -36.10 2.70 0.73
N GLU A 207 -36.86 1.71 0.27
CA GLU A 207 -37.06 0.42 0.92
C GLU A 207 -37.29 -0.67 -0.13
N SER A 208 -37.06 -1.92 0.28
CA SER A 208 -37.42 -3.06 -0.54
C SER A 208 -38.93 -3.25 -0.62
N ARG A 209 -39.41 -3.67 -1.78
CA ARG A 209 -40.79 -4.12 -1.99
C ARG A 209 -40.89 -5.61 -2.37
N VAL A 210 -39.82 -6.36 -2.10
CA VAL A 210 -39.77 -7.80 -2.30
C VAL A 210 -40.15 -8.51 -1.01
N GLY A 211 -40.97 -9.56 -1.12
CA GLY A 211 -41.39 -10.37 0.03
C GLY A 211 -42.61 -9.79 0.76
N PRO A 212 -42.84 -10.18 2.04
CA PRO A 212 -43.93 -9.62 2.84
C PRO A 212 -43.65 -8.16 3.21
N PRO A 213 -44.70 -7.33 3.36
CA PRO A 213 -44.53 -5.95 3.81
C PRO A 213 -43.99 -5.89 5.25
N PRO A 214 -43.25 -4.83 5.61
CA PRO A 214 -42.76 -4.66 6.97
C PRO A 214 -43.92 -4.48 7.96
N PRO A 215 -43.73 -4.82 9.25
CA PRO A 215 -44.71 -4.54 10.29
C PRO A 215 -45.11 -3.05 10.31
N GLY A 216 -46.41 -2.77 10.40
CA GLY A 216 -46.93 -1.41 10.41
C GLY A 216 -47.18 -0.80 9.03
N ALA A 217 -46.91 -1.52 7.94
CA ALA A 217 -47.20 -1.05 6.58
C ALA A 217 -48.69 -0.73 6.38
N GLU A 218 -49.59 -1.41 7.09
CA GLU A 218 -51.03 -1.18 7.10
C GLU A 218 -51.45 0.23 7.56
N ASN A 219 -50.57 0.94 8.27
CA ASN A 219 -50.82 2.30 8.75
C ASN A 219 -50.27 3.38 7.82
N ARG A 220 -49.65 2.99 6.68
CA ARG A 220 -49.01 3.94 5.77
C ARG A 220 -50.02 4.54 4.79
N PRO A 221 -49.80 5.79 4.33
CA PRO A 221 -50.57 6.38 3.24
C PRO A 221 -50.60 5.47 2.00
N GLY A 222 -51.72 5.48 1.28
CA GLY A 222 -51.90 4.69 0.07
C GLY A 222 -51.91 3.17 0.27
N TRP A 223 -51.90 2.66 1.51
CA TRP A 223 -51.95 1.22 1.77
C TRP A 223 -53.25 0.60 1.26
N HIS A 224 -53.12 -0.57 0.64
CA HIS A 224 -54.25 -1.39 0.23
C HIS A 224 -53.87 -2.88 0.31
N PRO A 225 -54.63 -3.73 1.01
CA PRO A 225 -54.19 -5.08 1.38
C PRO A 225 -53.87 -5.98 0.18
N ARG A 226 -54.52 -5.75 -0.97
CA ARG A 226 -54.32 -6.52 -2.20
C ARG A 226 -53.43 -5.83 -3.24
N ASN A 227 -53.47 -4.50 -3.31
CA ASN A 227 -52.98 -3.75 -4.47
C ASN A 227 -51.77 -2.86 -4.14
N ASN A 228 -51.61 -2.51 -2.86
CA ASN A 228 -50.44 -1.80 -2.36
C ASN A 228 -50.15 -2.19 -0.91
N PRO A 229 -49.73 -3.45 -0.65
CA PRO A 229 -49.57 -3.96 0.70
C PRO A 229 -48.42 -3.31 1.48
N PHE A 230 -47.53 -2.56 0.80
CA PHE A 230 -46.41 -1.82 1.40
C PHE A 230 -46.76 -0.36 1.75
N GLY A 231 -47.86 0.18 1.20
CA GLY A 231 -48.16 1.61 1.25
C GLY A 231 -47.26 2.44 0.32
N GLU A 232 -47.35 3.76 0.46
CA GLU A 232 -46.46 4.70 -0.22
C GLU A 232 -44.99 4.50 0.19
N MET A 233 -44.07 4.86 -0.72
CA MET A 233 -42.63 4.76 -0.46
C MET A 233 -42.26 5.75 0.65
N PRO A 234 -41.64 5.31 1.76
CA PRO A 234 -41.20 6.22 2.79
C PRO A 234 -40.03 7.08 2.30
N ALA A 235 -39.80 8.21 2.98
CA ALA A 235 -38.55 8.93 2.86
C ALA A 235 -37.39 8.10 3.46
N GLY A 236 -36.20 8.21 2.88
CA GLY A 236 -35.03 7.47 3.32
C GLY A 236 -33.72 8.09 2.85
N THR A 237 -32.63 7.37 3.04
CA THR A 237 -31.26 7.84 2.75
C THR A 237 -30.50 6.95 1.76
N GLU A 238 -31.18 6.08 1.01
CA GLU A 238 -30.54 5.15 0.08
C GLU A 238 -29.89 5.82 -1.13
N HIS A 239 -30.21 7.09 -1.37
CA HIS A 239 -29.52 7.96 -2.33
C HIS A 239 -28.17 8.50 -1.81
N LEU A 240 -27.86 8.25 -0.54
CA LEU A 240 -26.59 8.58 0.10
C LEU A 240 -25.81 7.29 0.36
N ALA A 241 -24.50 7.37 0.19
CA ALA A 241 -23.58 6.31 0.51
C ALA A 241 -23.04 6.46 1.93
N VAL A 242 -23.07 5.36 2.67
CA VAL A 242 -22.49 5.22 4.01
C VAL A 242 -22.04 3.78 4.19
N LEU A 243 -20.92 3.55 4.86
CA LEU A 243 -20.46 2.21 5.20
C LEU A 243 -21.54 1.51 6.05
N ARG A 244 -22.09 0.41 5.52
CA ARG A 244 -23.05 -0.47 6.22
C ARG A 244 -22.27 -1.50 7.05
N GLU A 245 -21.51 -1.02 8.04
CA GLU A 245 -20.62 -1.84 8.86
C GLU A 245 -21.35 -3.01 9.53
N ASP A 246 -22.49 -2.76 10.19
CA ASP A 246 -23.30 -3.81 10.83
C ASP A 246 -23.74 -4.89 9.83
N HIS A 247 -23.98 -4.52 8.58
CA HIS A 247 -24.36 -5.47 7.54
C HIS A 247 -23.17 -6.35 7.14
N LEU A 248 -22.00 -5.77 6.90
CA LEU A 248 -20.79 -6.51 6.56
C LEU A 248 -20.32 -7.43 7.69
N VAL A 249 -20.43 -6.99 8.95
CA VAL A 249 -20.13 -7.81 10.12
C VAL A 249 -21.05 -9.04 10.17
N ARG A 250 -22.36 -8.87 9.97
CA ARG A 250 -23.30 -10.00 9.91
C ARG A 250 -22.95 -10.97 8.78
N LEU A 251 -22.65 -10.47 7.59
CA LEU A 251 -22.25 -11.32 6.46
C LEU A 251 -20.95 -12.09 6.75
N ALA A 252 -19.96 -11.45 7.37
CA ALA A 252 -18.72 -12.11 7.79
C ALA A 252 -19.01 -13.21 8.82
N ASP A 253 -19.84 -12.93 9.83
CA ASP A 253 -20.25 -13.90 10.85
C ASP A 253 -21.03 -15.09 10.26
N GLU A 254 -21.96 -14.84 9.34
CA GLU A 254 -22.76 -15.88 8.67
C GLU A 254 -21.88 -16.82 7.83
N THR A 255 -20.90 -16.27 7.12
CA THR A 255 -20.02 -17.01 6.21
C THR A 255 -18.77 -17.60 6.89
N GLY A 256 -18.41 -17.10 8.08
CA GLY A 256 -17.23 -17.51 8.83
C GLY A 256 -15.94 -16.80 8.41
N LEU A 257 -16.06 -15.66 7.72
CA LEU A 257 -14.93 -14.77 7.45
C LEU A 257 -14.67 -13.85 8.65
N ALA A 258 -13.47 -13.28 8.73
CA ALA A 258 -13.19 -12.16 9.61
C ALA A 258 -13.77 -10.87 9.01
N TYR A 259 -13.96 -9.84 9.84
CA TYR A 259 -14.26 -8.48 9.39
C TYR A 259 -13.16 -7.51 9.84
N ALA A 260 -12.80 -6.57 8.96
CA ALA A 260 -12.01 -5.40 9.31
C ALA A 260 -12.51 -4.18 8.54
N ARG A 261 -12.38 -3.00 9.13
CA ARG A 261 -12.53 -1.76 8.38
C ARG A 261 -11.26 -1.48 7.56
N LEU A 262 -11.40 -0.90 6.38
CA LEU A 262 -10.25 -0.50 5.58
C LEU A 262 -9.45 0.58 6.31
N GLY A 263 -8.23 0.21 6.73
CA GLY A 263 -7.25 1.11 7.35
C GLY A 263 -6.09 1.41 6.41
N THR A 264 -4.88 1.38 6.92
CA THR A 264 -3.64 1.52 6.16
C THR A 264 -3.25 0.24 5.41
N PRO A 265 -2.36 0.30 4.40
CA PRO A 265 -1.84 -0.90 3.74
C PRO A 265 -1.25 -1.93 4.72
N ALA A 266 -0.53 -1.47 5.75
CA ALA A 266 0.11 -2.34 6.73
C ALA A 266 -0.91 -3.04 7.63
N GLU A 267 -1.94 -2.32 8.09
CA GLU A 267 -3.05 -2.90 8.86
C GLU A 267 -3.82 -3.93 8.02
N LEU A 268 -3.99 -3.67 6.72
CA LEU A 268 -4.64 -4.63 5.82
C LEU A 268 -3.77 -5.90 5.63
N VAL A 269 -2.44 -5.76 5.50
CA VAL A 269 -1.52 -6.91 5.46
C VAL A 269 -1.64 -7.75 6.73
N GLU A 270 -1.66 -7.12 7.90
CA GLU A 270 -1.81 -7.81 9.19
C GLU A 270 -3.17 -8.54 9.28
N ALA A 271 -4.26 -7.85 8.96
CA ALA A 271 -5.61 -8.42 9.01
C ALA A 271 -5.76 -9.61 8.06
N VAL A 272 -5.27 -9.50 6.82
CA VAL A 272 -5.32 -10.60 5.84
C VAL A 272 -4.45 -11.77 6.28
N SER A 273 -3.23 -11.52 6.77
CA SER A 273 -2.32 -12.58 7.24
C SER A 273 -2.88 -13.33 8.45
N ALA A 274 -3.62 -12.66 9.32
CA ALA A 274 -4.30 -13.29 10.46
C ALA A 274 -5.54 -14.10 10.03
N ALA A 275 -6.31 -13.60 9.07
CA ALA A 275 -7.57 -14.22 8.65
C ALA A 275 -7.38 -15.39 7.67
N ALA A 276 -6.44 -15.27 6.73
CA ALA A 276 -6.14 -16.27 5.71
C ALA A 276 -5.45 -17.52 6.27
N ARG A 277 -5.53 -18.62 5.52
CA ARG A 277 -4.77 -19.85 5.73
C ARG A 277 -3.30 -19.58 5.44
N PRO A 278 -2.39 -19.88 6.39
CA PRO A 278 -0.96 -19.86 6.10
C PRO A 278 -0.64 -20.89 5.02
N HIS A 279 0.02 -20.44 3.95
CA HIS A 279 0.56 -21.28 2.89
C HIS A 279 2.09 -21.29 3.03
N PRO A 280 2.69 -22.28 3.72
CA PRO A 280 4.13 -22.31 3.94
C PRO A 280 4.85 -22.60 2.62
N VAL A 281 5.71 -21.68 2.19
CA VAL A 281 6.51 -21.83 0.97
C VAL A 281 7.99 -21.86 1.32
N GLU A 282 8.71 -22.81 0.73
CA GLU A 282 10.18 -22.76 0.72
C GLU A 282 10.62 -21.63 -0.23
N THR A 283 11.15 -20.57 0.36
CA THR A 283 11.73 -19.46 -0.40
C THR A 283 13.24 -19.43 -0.24
N VAL A 284 13.91 -18.93 -1.28
CA VAL A 284 15.35 -18.74 -1.31
C VAL A 284 15.62 -17.28 -0.98
N VAL A 285 16.13 -17.04 0.22
CA VAL A 285 16.48 -15.69 0.67
C VAL A 285 17.90 -15.38 0.22
N ASP A 286 18.06 -14.33 -0.58
CA ASP A 286 19.37 -13.80 -0.94
C ASP A 286 20.01 -13.07 0.26
N ARG A 287 21.16 -13.57 0.72
CA ARG A 287 21.95 -12.97 1.81
C ARG A 287 23.07 -12.07 1.29
N ALA A 288 23.29 -11.99 -0.03
CA ALA A 288 24.29 -11.11 -0.63
C ALA A 288 24.14 -9.63 -0.25
N PRO A 289 22.93 -9.05 -0.14
CA PRO A 289 22.76 -7.65 0.26
C PRO A 289 23.32 -7.35 1.66
N LEU A 290 23.20 -8.29 2.61
CA LEU A 290 23.73 -8.11 3.97
C LEU A 290 25.26 -8.10 3.97
N ALA A 291 25.88 -9.02 3.23
CA ALA A 291 27.34 -9.06 3.06
C ALA A 291 27.86 -7.81 2.33
N GLY A 292 27.15 -7.36 1.29
CA GLY A 292 27.48 -6.16 0.54
C GLY A 292 27.37 -4.88 1.38
N ALA A 293 26.31 -4.73 2.17
CA ALA A 293 26.15 -3.60 3.08
C ALA A 293 27.25 -3.56 4.14
N ALA A 294 27.58 -4.70 4.76
CA ALA A 294 28.67 -4.79 5.72
C ALA A 294 30.04 -4.45 5.09
N ALA A 295 30.29 -4.89 3.84
CA ALA A 295 31.48 -4.53 3.09
C ALA A 295 31.59 -3.01 2.87
N LEU A 296 30.50 -2.36 2.46
CA LEU A 296 30.45 -0.91 2.26
C LEU A 296 30.71 -0.13 3.54
N VAL A 297 30.12 -0.54 4.67
CA VAL A 297 30.35 0.09 5.98
C VAL A 297 31.83 -0.01 6.38
N LEU A 298 32.44 -1.19 6.24
CA LEU A 298 33.85 -1.38 6.59
C LEU A 298 34.80 -0.61 5.67
N ALA A 299 34.51 -0.55 4.36
CA ALA A 299 35.25 0.27 3.41
C ALA A 299 35.13 1.76 3.76
N GLY A 300 33.93 2.24 4.07
CA GLY A 300 33.67 3.61 4.50
C GLY A 300 34.43 3.97 5.77
N LEU A 301 34.45 3.10 6.79
CA LEU A 301 35.22 3.28 8.02
C LEU A 301 36.74 3.33 7.76
N ALA A 302 37.23 2.52 6.81
CA ALA A 302 38.65 2.52 6.44
C ALA A 302 39.04 3.83 5.73
N VAL A 303 38.19 4.35 4.84
CA VAL A 303 38.38 5.65 4.17
C VAL A 303 38.29 6.81 5.15
N ALA A 304 37.30 6.83 6.05
CA ALA A 304 37.15 7.86 7.07
C ALA A 304 38.39 7.95 7.97
N ARG A 305 38.99 6.80 8.32
CA ARG A 305 40.26 6.76 9.07
C ARG A 305 41.46 7.31 8.29
N LEU A 306 41.51 7.12 6.98
CA LEU A 306 42.55 7.73 6.13
C LEU A 306 42.44 9.25 6.13
N ALA A 307 41.22 9.77 5.96
CA ALA A 307 40.95 11.20 6.00
C ALA A 307 41.32 11.81 7.37
N PHE A 308 40.89 11.18 8.47
CA PHE A 308 41.19 11.66 9.83
C PHE A 308 42.69 11.60 10.16
N ALA A 309 43.39 10.55 9.73
CA ALA A 309 44.84 10.45 9.92
C ALA A 309 45.61 11.50 9.09
N GLY A 310 45.14 11.82 7.88
CA GLY A 310 45.70 12.88 7.04
C GLY A 310 45.51 14.27 7.65
N VAL A 311 44.31 14.57 8.16
CA VAL A 311 44.01 15.83 8.87
C VAL A 311 44.81 15.96 10.17
N ALA A 312 44.88 14.89 10.98
CA ALA A 312 45.67 14.88 12.21
C ALA A 312 47.18 15.01 11.95
N ALA A 313 47.69 14.51 10.81
CA ALA A 313 49.08 14.70 10.41
C ALA A 313 49.35 16.14 9.93
N ALA A 314 48.39 16.77 9.24
CA ALA A 314 48.47 18.17 8.80
C ALA A 314 48.40 19.18 9.97
N LEU A 315 47.72 18.82 11.06
CA LEU A 315 47.59 19.65 12.27
C LEU A 315 48.73 19.46 13.28
N ARG A 316 49.74 18.61 12.99
CA ARG A 316 50.93 18.51 13.87
C ARG A 316 51.78 19.77 13.72
N PRO A 317 52.01 20.56 14.79
CA PRO A 317 52.90 21.70 14.70
C PRO A 317 54.32 21.19 14.38
N THR A 318 54.91 21.71 13.32
CA THR A 318 56.32 21.51 13.00
C THR A 318 57.18 22.16 14.09
N ALA A 319 57.63 21.36 15.05
CA ALA A 319 58.51 21.79 16.15
C ALA A 319 59.95 22.16 15.70
N ALA A 320 60.12 22.67 14.47
CA ALA A 320 61.41 22.99 13.87
C ALA A 320 61.71 24.50 13.78
N ALA A 321 60.81 25.39 14.23
CA ALA A 321 60.96 26.83 14.05
C ALA A 321 61.38 27.64 15.31
N LEU A 322 61.74 27.02 16.43
CA LEU A 322 62.09 27.74 17.68
C LEU A 322 63.53 27.53 18.18
N ARG A 323 64.48 27.15 17.32
CA ARG A 323 65.92 27.19 17.64
C ARG A 323 66.67 28.11 16.68
N GLY A 324 66.43 29.41 16.79
CA GLY A 324 67.31 30.42 16.19
C GLY A 324 68.65 30.44 16.95
N PRO A 325 69.81 30.40 16.27
CA PRO A 325 71.10 30.45 16.95
C PRO A 325 71.40 31.88 17.43
N TRP A 326 71.63 32.01 18.74
CA TRP A 326 72.13 33.23 19.38
C TRP A 326 73.53 33.58 18.86
N ARG A 327 73.74 34.82 18.39
CA ARG A 327 75.05 35.34 17.92
C ARG A 327 75.47 36.55 18.77
N PRO A 328 76.68 36.57 19.35
CA PRO A 328 77.22 37.76 20.03
C PRO A 328 77.84 38.76 19.02
N PRO A 329 77.98 40.04 19.39
CA PRO A 329 78.42 41.09 18.47
C PRO A 329 79.95 41.18 18.39
N ALA A 330 80.48 41.41 17.19
CA ALA A 330 81.87 41.79 16.98
C ALA A 330 82.01 42.89 15.91
N THR A 331 82.99 43.74 16.15
CA THR A 331 83.20 45.10 15.66
C THR A 331 84.10 45.21 14.42
N ARG A 332 83.93 46.35 13.71
CA ARG A 332 84.87 47.09 12.81
C ARG A 332 85.06 46.63 11.34
N SER A 333 84.40 47.36 10.43
CA SER A 333 84.89 48.37 9.43
C SER A 333 86.28 48.21 8.75
N PRO A 334 86.58 48.95 7.65
CA PRO A 334 85.81 49.24 6.42
C PRO A 334 86.69 49.18 5.14
N THR A 335 86.12 48.93 3.95
CA THR A 335 86.79 49.30 2.67
C THR A 335 85.82 49.47 1.49
N VAL A 336 85.56 50.74 1.17
CA VAL A 336 85.46 51.44 -0.14
C VAL A 336 85.23 50.64 -1.46
N ARG A 337 84.05 50.90 -2.08
CA ARG A 337 83.69 51.32 -3.48
C ARG A 337 84.68 51.09 -4.65
N PRO A 338 84.25 50.94 -5.94
CA PRO A 338 83.29 51.82 -6.66
C PRO A 338 82.27 51.10 -7.60
N SER A 339 81.04 51.60 -7.77
CA SER A 339 80.52 52.61 -8.73
C SER A 339 80.33 52.16 -10.18
N ALA A 340 79.06 52.18 -10.61
CA ALA A 340 78.49 52.49 -11.94
C ALA A 340 77.36 51.48 -12.27
N ALA A 341 76.25 51.79 -12.95
CA ALA A 341 75.53 53.01 -13.33
C ALA A 341 74.32 52.52 -14.18
N VAL A 342 73.14 53.15 -14.05
CA VAL A 342 72.14 53.37 -15.12
C VAL A 342 71.38 52.10 -15.59
N SER A 343 70.05 51.98 -15.72
CA SER A 343 68.98 52.90 -16.15
C SER A 343 67.60 52.32 -15.79
N ALA A 344 66.62 53.21 -15.66
CA ALA A 344 65.18 52.99 -15.44
C ALA A 344 64.42 52.87 -16.81
N PRO A 345 63.10 53.15 -16.92
CA PRO A 345 61.90 52.49 -16.37
C PRO A 345 60.82 52.21 -17.46
N SER A 346 59.69 51.60 -17.08
CA SER A 346 58.28 51.85 -17.53
C SER A 346 57.43 50.59 -17.26
N GLU A 347 56.38 50.60 -16.44
CA GLU A 347 55.03 51.20 -16.53
C GLU A 347 53.99 50.39 -17.34
N VAL A 348 52.71 50.60 -16.95
CA VAL A 348 51.42 50.14 -17.52
C VAL A 348 50.95 48.77 -17.00
N SER A 349 50.04 48.64 -16.02
CA SER A 349 48.66 49.12 -15.83
C SER A 349 47.65 48.57 -16.85
N SER A 350 46.83 47.61 -16.43
CA SER A 350 45.36 47.45 -16.65
C SER A 350 44.97 45.99 -16.48
#